data_AF-A0A378HZ26-F1
#
_entry.id   AF-A0A378HZ26-F1
#
_cell.length_a   1.000
_cell.length_b   1.000
_cell.length_c   1.000
_cell.angle_alpha   90.00
_cell.angle_beta   90.00
_cell.angle_gamma   90.00
#
_symmetry.space_group_name_H-M   'P 1'
#
loop_
_entity.id
_entity.type
_entity.pdbx_description
1 polymer ?
#
loop_
_entity_poly.entity_id
_entity_poly.type
_entity_poly.pdbx_seq_one_letter_code
_entity_poly.pdbx_strand_id
1 'polypeptide(L)'
;MKYAVTFCALDRETGSNYFWHSCLLLSKWQEGGGKMEVVDQWGFYGVPTTMPNSLLKKVKISLGLDIDLYGNHGMLLHEPMRTLDLGYGLHGATFELTQEQFNLLQLRCQTMADEQNQAIAEVMSQQPLLAKEKEKSRTYPYEDWSAQIYQFEKAKAQKAGREPRLKPFELNLSFTLWGPAVKQSYTCKSQVISLLTGILTNQQINRLTENGKHPTIPRYSGPLEPIFLHSTGPLRQHKKQSGKVVYYRSMEDADVKLYWTLPPQDMDALSQETNEQLQISEDYRNEAKLVIRQLQCLEWLFRNAVLPSQYQAYQTSLIKQITDYYDVFSQVRKINSEPAIEKNWTNYFYFLNSMPRNQGERFLLKNIQQAKLFINTLYMAAVDNWKIDLNCPMENSELITEQLSDATGDVSSYANPIEAVTAYLSTEDKQELCAIIGRTYAHPDTEYDEDSDTDVGIADSCIVR
;
A
#
# COMPACT_ATOMS: atom_id res chain seq x y z
N MET A 1 -16.32 14.84 14.39
CA MET A 1 -15.40 13.75 14.01
C MET A 1 -16.19 12.73 13.21
N LYS A 2 -15.60 12.17 12.16
CA LYS A 2 -16.18 11.14 11.32
C LYS A 2 -15.33 9.88 11.41
N TYR A 3 -15.96 8.73 11.18
CA TYR A 3 -15.37 7.41 11.38
C TYR A 3 -15.72 6.51 10.20
N ALA A 4 -14.80 5.64 9.82
CA ALA A 4 -15.06 4.64 8.79
C ALA A 4 -14.33 3.34 9.08
N VAL A 5 -14.90 2.26 8.57
CA VAL A 5 -14.22 0.98 8.43
C VAL A 5 -14.03 0.68 6.95
N THR A 6 -12.85 0.16 6.60
CA THR A 6 -12.57 -0.32 5.25
C THR A 6 -12.29 -1.81 5.30
N PHE A 7 -13.09 -2.58 4.55
CA PHE A 7 -12.72 -3.94 4.20
C PHE A 7 -11.65 -3.86 3.11
N CYS A 8 -10.47 -4.39 3.39
CA CYS A 8 -9.36 -4.38 2.46
C CYS A 8 -9.03 -5.80 1.97
N ALA A 9 -8.58 -5.89 0.72
CA ALA A 9 -7.99 -7.06 0.11
C ALA A 9 -6.62 -6.69 -0.47
N LEU A 10 -5.59 -7.38 0.01
CA LEU A 10 -4.20 -7.28 -0.41
C LEU A 10 -3.92 -8.33 -1.49
N ASP A 11 -3.60 -7.87 -2.69
CA ASP A 11 -3.38 -8.74 -3.84
C ASP A 11 -1.94 -9.28 -3.91
N ARG A 12 -1.61 -9.91 -5.05
CA ARG A 12 -0.29 -10.53 -5.26
C ARG A 12 0.84 -9.51 -5.42
N GLU A 13 0.55 -8.27 -5.82
CA GLU A 13 1.58 -7.23 -5.93
C GLU A 13 2.18 -6.98 -4.54
N THR A 14 1.37 -6.98 -3.47
CA THR A 14 1.83 -6.86 -2.07
C THR A 14 2.52 -8.11 -1.50
N GLY A 15 2.71 -9.17 -2.30
CA GLY A 15 3.30 -10.43 -1.85
C GLY A 15 2.29 -11.45 -1.27
N SER A 16 0.98 -11.22 -1.43
CA SER A 16 -0.03 -12.20 -1.02
C SER A 16 -0.09 -13.41 -1.96
N ASN A 17 -0.66 -14.53 -1.48
CA ASN A 17 -0.86 -15.72 -2.30
C ASN A 17 -2.00 -15.55 -3.33
N TYR A 18 -2.29 -16.60 -4.11
CA TYR A 18 -3.32 -16.55 -5.17
C TYR A 18 -4.74 -16.20 -4.69
N PHE A 19 -5.05 -16.46 -3.41
CA PHE A 19 -6.35 -16.16 -2.79
C PHE A 19 -6.42 -14.78 -2.18
N TRP A 20 -5.31 -14.03 -2.19
CA TRP A 20 -5.16 -12.73 -1.55
C TRP A 20 -5.29 -12.81 -0.03
N HIS A 21 -5.07 -11.69 0.65
CA HIS A 21 -5.28 -11.54 2.09
C HIS A 21 -6.30 -10.45 2.36
N SER A 22 -7.06 -10.51 3.45
CA SER A 22 -7.99 -9.45 3.83
C SER A 22 -7.72 -8.92 5.22
N CYS A 23 -7.89 -7.62 5.37
CA CYS A 23 -7.73 -6.91 6.63
C CYS A 23 -8.81 -5.82 6.79
N LEU A 24 -8.89 -5.28 7.99
CA LEU A 24 -9.71 -4.13 8.35
C LEU A 24 -8.82 -2.92 8.58
N LEU A 25 -9.24 -1.77 8.06
CA LEU A 25 -8.69 -0.48 8.43
C LEU A 25 -9.76 0.34 9.13
N LEU A 26 -9.45 0.87 10.30
CA LEU A 26 -10.32 1.76 11.04
C LEU A 26 -9.76 3.17 10.92
N SER A 27 -10.56 4.08 10.37
CA SER A 27 -10.13 5.43 10.03
C SER A 27 -10.99 6.48 10.71
N LYS A 28 -10.38 7.63 11.03
CA LYS A 28 -11.08 8.82 11.54
C LYS A 28 -10.59 10.08 10.84
N TRP A 29 -11.46 11.09 10.77
CA TRP A 29 -11.10 12.42 10.28
C TRP A 29 -11.97 13.51 10.90
N GLN A 30 -11.49 14.75 10.80
CA GLN A 30 -12.23 15.92 11.23
C GLN A 30 -13.19 16.37 10.12
N GLU A 31 -14.38 16.78 10.54
CA GLU A 31 -15.33 17.39 9.62
C GLU A 31 -14.85 18.80 9.29
N GLY A 32 -14.80 19.14 8.00
CA GLY A 32 -14.31 20.45 7.55
C GLY A 32 -12.81 20.53 7.23
N GLY A 33 -12.03 19.46 7.40
CA GLY A 33 -10.69 19.40 6.81
C GLY A 33 -9.70 18.43 7.47
N GLY A 34 -8.47 18.43 6.95
CA GLY A 34 -7.35 17.63 7.44
C GLY A 34 -7.15 16.33 6.66
N LYS A 35 -6.42 15.37 7.23
CA LYS A 35 -6.18 14.06 6.61
C LYS A 35 -7.04 13.00 7.28
N MET A 36 -7.43 12.00 6.50
CA MET A 36 -8.04 10.79 7.04
C MET A 36 -6.94 9.87 7.57
N GLU A 37 -6.94 9.64 8.88
CA GLU A 37 -5.96 8.84 9.61
C GLU A 37 -6.48 7.42 9.79
N VAL A 38 -5.68 6.41 9.44
CA VAL A 38 -5.90 5.02 9.84
C VAL A 38 -5.33 4.86 11.24
N VAL A 39 -6.20 4.68 12.22
CA VAL A 39 -5.83 4.60 13.64
C VAL A 39 -5.63 3.18 14.12
N ASP A 40 -6.17 2.21 13.40
CA ASP A 40 -6.06 0.81 13.76
C ASP A 40 -6.26 -0.07 12.52
N GLN A 41 -5.58 -1.22 12.49
CA GLN A 41 -5.59 -2.13 11.37
C GLN A 41 -5.43 -3.58 11.84
N TRP A 42 -6.28 -4.47 11.33
CA TRP A 42 -6.36 -5.85 11.79
C TRP A 42 -6.42 -6.85 10.64
N GLY A 43 -5.58 -7.87 10.71
CA GLY A 43 -5.55 -9.02 9.82
C GLY A 43 -5.77 -10.31 10.58
N PHE A 44 -6.43 -11.27 9.95
CA PHE A 44 -6.54 -12.61 10.51
C PHE A 44 -5.66 -13.60 9.74
N TYR A 45 -4.66 -14.15 10.42
CA TYR A 45 -3.57 -14.92 9.83
C TYR A 45 -3.65 -16.39 10.23
N GLY A 46 -3.60 -17.29 9.25
CA GLY A 46 -3.43 -18.72 9.51
C GLY A 46 -2.02 -19.01 10.04
N VAL A 47 -1.92 -19.93 10.99
CA VAL A 47 -0.65 -20.34 11.60
C VAL A 47 0.08 -21.33 10.65
N PRO A 48 1.43 -21.31 10.58
CA PRO A 48 2.19 -22.19 9.69
C PRO A 48 1.87 -23.68 9.85
N THR A 49 2.07 -24.44 8.77
CA THR A 49 1.69 -25.87 8.74
C THR A 49 2.51 -26.70 9.74
N THR A 50 1.81 -27.42 10.61
CA THR A 50 2.40 -28.34 11.59
C THR A 50 2.65 -29.74 10.99
N MET A 51 2.24 -29.97 9.74
CA MET A 51 2.39 -31.26 9.08
C MET A 51 3.86 -31.60 8.72
N PRO A 52 4.23 -32.90 8.79
CA PRO A 52 5.54 -33.38 8.35
C PRO A 52 5.76 -33.16 6.84
N ASN A 53 7.02 -33.23 6.41
CA ASN A 53 7.43 -32.97 5.03
C ASN A 53 6.80 -33.99 4.06
N SER A 54 5.76 -33.57 3.33
CA SER A 54 4.99 -34.40 2.39
C SER A 54 4.91 -33.75 1.01
N LEU A 55 4.58 -34.53 -0.02
CA LEU A 55 4.32 -34.00 -1.37
C LEU A 55 3.21 -32.94 -1.36
N LEU A 56 2.14 -33.17 -0.58
CA LEU A 56 1.06 -32.21 -0.40
C LEU A 56 1.57 -30.89 0.21
N LYS A 57 2.46 -30.96 1.21
CA LYS A 57 3.12 -29.77 1.78
C LYS A 57 3.91 -29.01 0.71
N LYS A 58 4.70 -29.69 -0.12
CA LYS A 58 5.46 -29.06 -1.21
C LYS A 58 4.56 -28.36 -2.22
N VAL A 59 3.46 -29.00 -2.64
CA VAL A 59 2.48 -28.40 -3.56
C VAL A 59 1.83 -27.16 -2.93
N LYS A 60 1.38 -27.24 -1.68
CA LYS A 60 0.79 -26.09 -0.98
C LYS A 60 1.76 -24.91 -0.86
N ILE A 61 3.01 -25.18 -0.46
CA ILE A 61 4.06 -24.16 -0.38
C ILE A 61 4.32 -23.53 -1.76
N SER A 62 4.35 -24.32 -2.84
CA SER A 62 4.51 -23.78 -4.20
C SER A 62 3.38 -22.83 -4.62
N LEU A 63 2.19 -22.97 -4.02
CA LEU A 63 1.05 -22.08 -4.21
C LEU A 63 1.00 -20.92 -3.20
N GLY A 64 2.02 -20.78 -2.34
CA GLY A 64 2.08 -19.75 -1.29
C GLY A 64 1.19 -20.04 -0.08
N LEU A 65 0.81 -21.30 0.14
CA LEU A 65 -0.10 -21.73 1.21
C LEU A 65 0.66 -22.49 2.31
N ASP A 66 1.38 -21.75 3.13
CA ASP A 66 2.04 -22.28 4.32
C ASP A 66 1.11 -22.23 5.54
N ILE A 67 0.04 -23.01 5.49
CA ILE A 67 -0.99 -23.16 6.54
C ILE A 67 -1.45 -24.61 6.58
N ASP A 68 -2.00 -25.10 7.69
CA ASP A 68 -2.72 -26.38 7.69
C ASP A 68 -4.06 -26.26 6.94
N LEU A 69 -4.49 -27.32 6.25
CA LEU A 69 -5.79 -27.27 5.53
C LEU A 69 -6.97 -27.44 6.48
N TYR A 70 -6.75 -28.14 7.60
CA TYR A 70 -7.77 -28.51 8.59
C TYR A 70 -7.15 -28.56 9.98
N GLY A 71 -7.96 -28.34 11.01
CA GLY A 71 -7.61 -28.67 12.39
C GLY A 71 -6.61 -27.70 13.03
N ASN A 72 -6.44 -26.52 12.45
CA ASN A 72 -5.63 -25.43 13.00
C ASN A 72 -6.45 -24.13 13.07
N HIS A 73 -5.85 -23.10 13.66
CA HIS A 73 -6.50 -21.83 13.95
C HIS A 73 -5.80 -20.67 13.25
N GLY A 74 -6.43 -19.50 13.30
CA GLY A 74 -5.81 -18.25 12.92
C GLY A 74 -5.72 -17.29 14.11
N MET A 75 -4.91 -16.25 13.93
CA MET A 75 -4.65 -15.20 14.91
C MET A 75 -5.02 -13.84 14.33
N LEU A 76 -5.73 -13.04 15.12
CA LEU A 76 -5.99 -11.65 14.81
C LEU A 76 -4.76 -10.83 15.23
N LEU A 77 -4.12 -10.19 14.27
CA LEU A 77 -2.87 -9.44 14.45
C LEU A 77 -2.97 -8.09 13.75
N HIS A 78 -2.19 -7.12 14.19
CA HIS A 78 -2.06 -5.88 13.46
C HIS A 78 -1.37 -6.10 12.11
N GLU A 79 -1.90 -5.47 11.07
CA GLU A 79 -1.24 -5.47 9.77
C GLU A 79 0.08 -4.69 9.82
N PRO A 80 1.17 -5.24 9.25
CA PRO A 80 2.45 -4.57 9.26
C PRO A 80 2.42 -3.38 8.29
N MET A 81 2.84 -2.20 8.77
CA MET A 81 2.80 -0.96 7.98
C MET A 81 3.38 -1.09 6.57
N ARG A 82 4.50 -1.83 6.45
CA ARG A 82 5.23 -2.06 5.19
C ARG A 82 4.44 -2.75 4.08
N THR A 83 3.25 -3.31 4.37
CA THR A 83 2.35 -3.87 3.36
C THR A 83 1.22 -2.92 2.98
N LEU A 84 1.00 -1.86 3.76
CA LEU A 84 -0.09 -0.91 3.60
C LEU A 84 0.33 0.36 2.86
N ASP A 85 1.61 0.75 2.95
CA ASP A 85 2.14 2.00 2.39
C ASP A 85 3.02 1.83 1.13
N LEU A 86 2.92 0.68 0.45
CA LEU A 86 3.70 0.39 -0.77
C LEU A 86 3.27 1.18 -2.01
N GLY A 87 2.05 1.74 -1.99
CA GLY A 87 1.45 2.44 -3.12
C GLY A 87 0.84 1.55 -4.20
N TYR A 88 0.66 0.25 -3.95
CA TYR A 88 0.01 -0.67 -4.87
C TYR A 88 -0.57 -1.90 -4.17
N GLY A 89 -1.43 -2.64 -4.90
CA GLY A 89 -1.96 -3.94 -4.52
C GLY A 89 -2.94 -3.97 -3.33
N LEU A 90 -3.30 -2.81 -2.77
CA LEU A 90 -4.35 -2.67 -1.76
C LEU A 90 -5.66 -2.23 -2.43
N HIS A 91 -6.73 -3.01 -2.21
CA HIS A 91 -8.07 -2.72 -2.71
C HIS A 91 -9.06 -2.73 -1.56
N GLY A 92 -10.12 -1.93 -1.59
CA GLY A 92 -11.12 -2.01 -0.54
C GLY A 92 -12.46 -1.37 -0.83
N ALA A 93 -13.35 -1.56 0.14
CA ALA A 93 -14.68 -0.96 0.18
C ALA A 93 -14.87 -0.32 1.55
N THR A 94 -15.24 0.96 1.55
CA THR A 94 -15.30 1.78 2.76
C THR A 94 -16.73 2.06 3.18
N PHE A 95 -16.98 2.01 4.47
CA PHE A 95 -18.29 2.26 5.09
C PHE A 95 -18.12 3.30 6.20
N GLU A 96 -18.87 4.39 6.13
CA GLU A 96 -18.93 5.37 7.23
C GLU A 96 -19.67 4.73 8.42
N LEU A 97 -19.13 4.91 9.61
CA LEU A 97 -19.66 4.38 10.86
C LEU A 97 -20.08 5.50 11.80
N THR A 98 -21.07 5.22 12.65
CA THR A 98 -21.27 6.02 13.86
C THR A 98 -20.10 5.80 14.82
N GLN A 99 -19.90 6.74 15.75
CA GLN A 99 -18.87 6.59 16.78
C GLN A 99 -19.08 5.32 17.63
N GLU A 100 -20.34 4.98 17.92
CA GLU A 100 -20.70 3.78 18.68
C GLU A 100 -20.31 2.50 17.94
N GLN A 101 -20.63 2.41 16.65
CA GLN A 101 -20.24 1.30 15.78
C GLN A 101 -18.72 1.17 15.69
N PHE A 102 -18.03 2.30 15.53
CA PHE A 102 -16.56 2.34 15.46
C PHE A 102 -15.91 1.84 16.74
N ASN A 103 -16.32 2.37 17.90
CA ASN A 103 -15.81 1.96 19.21
C ASN A 103 -16.12 0.49 19.50
N LEU A 104 -17.31 0.02 19.12
CA LEU A 104 -17.69 -1.38 19.28
C LEU A 104 -16.83 -2.30 18.42
N LEU A 105 -16.51 -1.91 17.19
CA LEU A 105 -15.63 -2.70 16.33
C LEU A 105 -14.20 -2.76 16.89
N GLN A 106 -13.65 -1.63 17.35
CA GLN A 106 -12.35 -1.59 18.04
C GLN A 106 -12.32 -2.54 19.24
N LEU A 107 -13.34 -2.46 20.09
CA LEU A 107 -13.44 -3.33 21.25
C LEU A 107 -13.50 -4.81 20.85
N ARG A 108 -14.30 -5.16 19.83
CA ARG A 108 -14.39 -6.55 19.33
C ARG A 108 -13.05 -7.08 18.84
N CYS A 109 -12.31 -6.29 18.08
CA CYS A 109 -10.99 -6.69 17.58
C CYS A 109 -10.01 -6.89 18.74
N GLN A 110 -9.92 -5.91 19.65
CA GLN A 110 -9.03 -5.97 20.80
C GLN A 110 -9.36 -7.16 21.71
N THR A 111 -10.63 -7.32 22.09
CA THR A 111 -11.08 -8.45 22.92
C THR A 111 -10.77 -9.79 22.28
N MET A 112 -11.00 -9.93 20.96
CA MET A 112 -10.66 -11.17 20.27
C MET A 112 -9.15 -11.45 20.33
N ALA A 113 -8.30 -10.48 20.02
CA ALA A 113 -6.85 -10.65 20.07
C ALA A 113 -6.37 -11.02 21.48
N ASP A 114 -6.88 -10.36 22.52
CA ASP A 114 -6.55 -10.64 23.92
C ASP A 114 -7.02 -12.03 24.35
N GLU A 115 -8.24 -12.43 24.00
CA GLU A 115 -8.79 -13.75 24.29
C GLU A 115 -7.99 -14.87 23.60
N GLN A 116 -7.52 -14.63 22.37
CA GLN A 116 -6.67 -15.58 21.65
C GLN A 116 -5.32 -15.77 22.36
N ASN A 117 -4.67 -14.66 22.73
CA ASN A 117 -3.41 -14.69 23.48
C ASN A 117 -3.57 -15.36 24.84
N GLN A 118 -4.65 -15.07 25.56
CA GLN A 118 -4.97 -15.69 26.84
C GLN A 118 -5.22 -17.19 26.68
N ALA A 119 -5.95 -17.61 25.66
CA ALA A 119 -6.20 -19.03 25.39
C ALA A 119 -4.87 -19.78 25.17
N ILE A 120 -3.95 -19.23 24.37
CA ILE A 120 -2.64 -19.82 24.12
C ILE A 120 -1.84 -19.92 25.43
N ALA A 121 -1.72 -18.83 26.18
CA ALA A 121 -0.98 -18.81 27.44
C ALA A 121 -1.53 -19.83 28.46
N GLU A 122 -2.86 -19.94 28.56
CA GLU A 122 -3.51 -20.94 29.42
C GLU A 122 -3.15 -22.38 29.03
N VAL A 123 -3.16 -22.73 27.74
CA VAL A 123 -2.75 -24.09 27.32
C VAL A 123 -1.29 -24.34 27.64
N MET A 124 -0.41 -23.38 27.36
CA MET A 124 1.04 -23.57 27.55
C MET A 124 1.43 -23.65 29.02
N SER A 125 0.79 -22.86 29.91
CA SER A 125 0.99 -22.96 31.36
C SER A 125 0.65 -24.34 31.95
N GLN A 126 -0.23 -25.10 31.30
CA GLN A 126 -0.62 -26.45 31.72
C GLN A 126 0.28 -27.55 31.14
N GLN A 127 1.16 -27.21 30.20
CA GLN A 127 2.08 -28.15 29.55
C GLN A 127 3.54 -27.63 29.51
N PRO A 128 4.12 -27.23 30.67
CA PRO A 128 5.43 -26.57 30.70
C PRO A 128 6.60 -27.45 30.21
N LEU A 129 6.44 -28.77 30.26
CA LEU A 129 7.49 -29.73 29.85
C LEU A 129 7.63 -29.88 28.32
N LEU A 130 6.67 -29.40 27.53
CA LEU A 130 6.67 -29.48 26.06
C LEU A 130 7.03 -28.13 25.39
N ALA A 131 7.03 -27.06 26.17
CA ALA A 131 7.10 -25.69 25.68
C ALA A 131 8.54 -25.16 25.63
N LYS A 132 9.23 -25.32 24.51
CA LYS A 132 10.37 -24.44 24.21
C LYS A 132 9.85 -23.32 23.31
N GLU A 133 9.85 -22.10 23.84
CA GLU A 133 9.65 -20.91 23.02
C GLU A 133 10.69 -20.91 21.90
N LYS A 134 10.24 -20.70 20.67
CA LYS A 134 11.16 -20.44 19.56
C LYS A 134 11.61 -18.99 19.64
N GLU A 135 12.92 -18.76 19.50
CA GLU A 135 13.48 -17.40 19.34
C GLU A 135 12.94 -16.69 18.07
N LYS A 136 12.49 -17.44 17.07
CA LYS A 136 11.93 -16.90 15.82
C LYS A 136 10.64 -17.63 15.44
N SER A 137 9.51 -16.99 15.71
CA SER A 137 8.18 -17.39 15.25
C SER A 137 7.61 -16.34 14.30
N ARG A 138 6.72 -16.76 13.40
CA ARG A 138 6.03 -15.86 12.47
C ARG A 138 4.79 -15.22 13.09
N THR A 139 4.03 -15.99 13.87
CA THR A 139 2.74 -15.56 14.40
C THR A 139 2.78 -15.38 15.91
N TYR A 140 3.23 -16.41 16.65
CA TYR A 140 3.41 -16.35 18.12
C TYR A 140 4.41 -17.42 18.61
N PRO A 141 5.01 -17.29 19.82
CA PRO A 141 6.15 -18.11 20.28
C PRO A 141 5.99 -19.64 20.28
N TYR A 142 4.77 -20.16 20.20
CA TYR A 142 4.43 -21.58 20.29
C TYR A 142 3.71 -22.11 19.02
N GLU A 143 3.94 -21.49 17.87
CA GLU A 143 3.25 -21.82 16.60
C GLU A 143 3.41 -23.28 16.14
N ASP A 144 4.50 -23.96 16.50
CA ASP A 144 4.72 -25.40 16.21
C ASP A 144 3.68 -26.31 16.89
N TRP A 145 3.11 -25.84 18.01
CA TRP A 145 2.09 -26.56 18.79
C TRP A 145 0.67 -26.10 18.47
N SER A 146 0.50 -25.30 17.41
CA SER A 146 -0.75 -24.61 17.09
C SER A 146 -1.96 -25.53 16.93
N ALA A 147 -1.77 -26.68 16.28
CA ALA A 147 -2.82 -27.68 16.14
C ALA A 147 -3.23 -28.25 17.51
N GLN A 148 -2.28 -28.61 18.36
CA GLN A 148 -2.55 -29.15 19.70
C GLN A 148 -3.21 -28.11 20.61
N ILE A 149 -2.71 -26.88 20.60
CA ILE A 149 -3.29 -25.75 21.33
C ILE A 149 -4.76 -25.56 20.94
N TYR A 150 -5.04 -25.58 19.63
CA TYR A 150 -6.40 -25.42 19.13
C TYR A 150 -7.34 -26.54 19.58
N GLN A 151 -6.90 -27.81 19.48
CA GLN A 151 -7.71 -28.94 19.95
C GLN A 151 -8.00 -28.88 21.45
N PHE A 152 -7.01 -28.46 22.26
CA PHE A 152 -7.20 -28.31 23.69
C PHE A 152 -8.23 -27.22 24.03
N GLU A 153 -8.10 -26.03 23.43
CA GLU A 153 -9.07 -24.94 23.62
C GLU A 153 -10.47 -25.35 23.15
N LYS A 154 -10.59 -26.08 22.04
CA LYS A 154 -11.89 -26.59 21.56
C LYS A 154 -12.52 -27.55 22.58
N ALA A 155 -11.75 -28.48 23.13
CA ALA A 155 -12.24 -29.41 24.16
C ALA A 155 -12.62 -28.68 25.46
N LYS A 156 -11.85 -27.66 25.86
CA LYS A 156 -12.14 -26.84 27.04
C LYS A 156 -13.42 -26.02 26.85
N ALA A 157 -13.56 -25.37 25.71
CA ALA A 157 -14.73 -24.58 25.34
C ALA A 157 -16.00 -25.45 25.33
N GLN A 158 -15.91 -26.64 24.74
CA GLN A 158 -17.02 -27.62 24.73
C GLN A 158 -17.43 -28.03 26.15
N LYS A 159 -16.47 -28.34 27.04
CA LYS A 159 -16.76 -28.68 28.45
C LYS A 159 -17.42 -27.51 29.21
N ALA A 160 -17.06 -26.28 28.87
CA ALA A 160 -17.61 -25.07 29.48
C ALA A 160 -18.90 -24.56 28.81
N GLY A 161 -19.39 -25.23 27.75
CA GLY A 161 -20.59 -24.80 27.02
C GLY A 161 -20.45 -23.46 26.32
N ARG A 162 -19.23 -23.07 25.92
CA ARG A 162 -18.93 -21.82 25.23
C ARG A 162 -18.29 -22.04 23.87
N GLU A 163 -18.30 -21.01 23.03
CA GLU A 163 -17.52 -21.00 21.79
C GLU A 163 -16.00 -20.97 22.08
N PRO A 164 -15.18 -21.64 21.26
CA PRO A 164 -13.72 -21.53 21.35
C PRO A 164 -13.26 -20.09 21.09
N ARG A 165 -12.28 -19.62 21.89
CA ARG A 165 -11.65 -18.30 21.70
C ARG A 165 -10.77 -18.28 20.44
N LEU A 166 -10.05 -19.37 20.20
CA LEU A 166 -9.30 -19.59 18.95
C LEU A 166 -10.28 -19.95 17.83
N LYS A 167 -10.21 -19.21 16.72
CA LYS A 167 -11.08 -19.42 15.54
C LYS A 167 -10.35 -20.22 14.47
N PRO A 168 -11.04 -21.11 13.73
CA PRO A 168 -10.40 -21.95 12.73
C PRO A 168 -9.78 -21.11 11.59
N PHE A 169 -8.69 -21.61 11.01
CA PHE A 169 -8.17 -21.15 9.73
C PHE A 169 -7.95 -22.36 8.83
N GLU A 170 -8.88 -22.60 7.92
CA GLU A 170 -9.02 -23.82 7.13
C GLU A 170 -9.36 -23.49 5.68
N LEU A 171 -8.67 -24.12 4.73
CA LEU A 171 -8.94 -23.96 3.31
C LEU A 171 -9.56 -25.24 2.77
N ASN A 172 -10.90 -25.27 2.77
CA ASN A 172 -11.72 -26.42 2.41
C ASN A 172 -12.05 -26.39 0.92
N LEU A 173 -11.29 -27.13 0.12
CA LEU A 173 -11.55 -27.33 -1.29
C LEU A 173 -12.60 -28.44 -1.48
N SER A 174 -13.80 -28.06 -1.88
CA SER A 174 -14.87 -28.96 -2.30
C SER A 174 -15.01 -28.93 -3.82
N PHE A 175 -15.53 -30.00 -4.43
CA PHE A 175 -15.89 -29.99 -5.86
C PHE A 175 -17.41 -29.92 -6.00
N THR A 176 -17.87 -28.94 -6.76
CA THR A 176 -19.28 -28.81 -7.16
C THR A 176 -19.42 -29.16 -8.64
N LEU A 177 -20.65 -29.31 -9.12
CA LEU A 177 -20.96 -29.48 -10.55
C LEU A 177 -20.37 -28.37 -11.44
N TRP A 178 -20.00 -27.23 -10.87
CA TRP A 178 -19.44 -26.06 -11.56
C TRP A 178 -17.93 -25.87 -11.29
N GLY A 179 -17.27 -26.88 -10.72
CA GLY A 179 -15.84 -26.86 -10.41
C GLY A 179 -15.53 -26.70 -8.92
N PRO A 180 -14.25 -26.41 -8.57
CA PRO A 180 -13.81 -26.32 -7.18
C PRO A 180 -14.45 -25.12 -6.46
N ALA A 181 -14.94 -25.35 -5.26
CA ALA A 181 -15.58 -24.37 -4.39
C ALA A 181 -14.93 -24.36 -3.00
N VAL A 182 -14.76 -23.17 -2.45
CA VAL A 182 -14.09 -22.91 -1.16
C VAL A 182 -15.00 -22.21 -0.15
N LYS A 183 -16.33 -22.32 -0.35
CA LYS A 183 -17.33 -21.64 0.48
C LYS A 183 -17.37 -22.13 1.92
N GLN A 184 -16.90 -23.36 2.16
CA GLN A 184 -16.84 -23.98 3.48
C GLN A 184 -15.52 -23.72 4.21
N SER A 185 -14.62 -22.94 3.62
CA SER A 185 -13.36 -22.53 4.25
C SER A 185 -13.61 -21.55 5.41
N TYR A 186 -12.64 -21.44 6.31
CA TYR A 186 -12.57 -20.38 7.32
C TYR A 186 -11.23 -19.67 7.15
N THR A 187 -11.23 -18.41 6.75
CA THR A 187 -10.03 -17.69 6.34
C THR A 187 -10.04 -16.27 6.92
N CYS A 188 -9.06 -15.46 6.49
CA CYS A 188 -9.03 -14.03 6.76
C CYS A 188 -10.36 -13.35 6.43
N LYS A 189 -10.97 -13.63 5.27
CA LYS A 189 -12.21 -12.96 4.84
C LYS A 189 -13.38 -13.34 5.73
N SER A 190 -13.60 -14.62 6.00
CA SER A 190 -14.74 -15.04 6.82
C SER A 190 -14.65 -14.46 8.23
N GLN A 191 -13.44 -14.36 8.78
CA GLN A 191 -13.24 -13.76 10.10
C GLN A 191 -13.52 -12.25 10.09
N VAL A 192 -13.02 -11.54 9.08
CA VAL A 192 -13.33 -10.11 8.90
C VAL A 192 -14.84 -9.88 8.76
N ILE A 193 -15.53 -10.67 7.94
CA ILE A 193 -16.99 -10.60 7.80
C ILE A 193 -17.70 -10.88 9.14
N SER A 194 -17.20 -11.84 9.93
CA SER A 194 -17.74 -12.11 11.27
C SER A 194 -17.60 -10.91 12.21
N LEU A 195 -16.46 -10.20 12.18
CA LEU A 195 -16.23 -9.00 13.00
C LEU A 195 -17.17 -7.85 12.60
N LEU A 196 -17.37 -7.69 11.29
CA LEU A 196 -18.25 -6.66 10.70
C LEU A 196 -19.75 -6.97 10.86
N THR A 197 -20.13 -8.22 11.11
CA THR A 197 -21.53 -8.61 11.27
C THR A 197 -22.15 -7.93 12.49
N GLY A 198 -23.26 -7.23 12.29
CA GLY A 198 -23.91 -6.41 13.32
C GLY A 198 -23.26 -5.04 13.55
N ILE A 199 -22.13 -4.74 12.88
CA ILE A 199 -21.63 -3.36 12.70
C ILE A 199 -22.19 -2.81 11.39
N LEU A 200 -21.98 -3.56 10.30
CA LEU A 200 -22.51 -3.27 8.98
C LEU A 200 -23.89 -3.91 8.76
N THR A 201 -24.65 -3.34 7.85
CA THR A 201 -25.94 -3.89 7.40
C THR A 201 -25.75 -5.16 6.57
N ASN A 202 -26.78 -5.99 6.48
CA ASN A 202 -26.74 -7.19 5.63
C ASN A 202 -26.48 -6.87 4.16
N GLN A 203 -26.94 -5.72 3.65
CA GLN A 203 -26.67 -5.29 2.28
C GLN A 203 -25.18 -5.00 2.06
N GLN A 204 -24.54 -4.33 3.02
CA GLN A 204 -23.10 -4.06 2.99
C GLN A 204 -22.28 -5.36 3.08
N ILE A 205 -22.67 -6.30 3.95
CA ILE A 205 -22.03 -7.63 4.02
C ILE A 205 -22.23 -8.43 2.72
N ASN A 206 -23.41 -8.35 2.11
CA ASN A 206 -23.69 -9.01 0.83
C ASN A 206 -22.85 -8.45 -0.31
N ARG A 207 -22.57 -7.14 -0.31
CA ARG A 207 -21.63 -6.52 -1.27
C ARG A 207 -20.24 -7.17 -1.18
N LEU A 208 -19.72 -7.37 0.04
CA LEU A 208 -18.39 -7.95 0.25
C LEU A 208 -18.31 -9.44 -0.10
N THR A 209 -19.43 -10.17 0.00
CA THR A 209 -19.50 -11.63 -0.18
C THR A 209 -20.11 -12.08 -1.51
N GLU A 210 -20.44 -11.12 -2.39
CA GLU A 210 -21.23 -11.34 -3.61
C GLU A 210 -22.54 -12.11 -3.34
N ASN A 211 -23.35 -11.61 -2.41
CA ASN A 211 -24.58 -12.25 -1.92
C ASN A 211 -24.33 -13.68 -1.40
N GLY A 212 -23.28 -13.85 -0.59
CA GLY A 212 -22.90 -15.14 -0.03
C GLY A 212 -22.30 -16.14 -1.02
N LYS A 213 -22.02 -15.75 -2.27
CA LYS A 213 -21.34 -16.64 -3.23
C LYS A 213 -19.89 -16.88 -2.85
N HIS A 214 -19.20 -15.86 -2.35
CA HIS A 214 -17.77 -15.92 -2.06
C HIS A 214 -17.44 -15.37 -0.65
N PRO A 215 -17.92 -16.01 0.43
CA PRO A 215 -17.75 -15.49 1.79
C PRO A 215 -16.32 -15.63 2.34
N THR A 216 -15.45 -16.41 1.69
CA THR A 216 -14.21 -16.92 2.30
C THR A 216 -12.94 -16.53 1.55
N ILE A 217 -13.01 -16.00 0.34
CA ILE A 217 -11.79 -15.66 -0.43
C ILE A 217 -11.80 -14.17 -0.77
N PRO A 218 -10.81 -13.40 -0.31
CA PRO A 218 -10.71 -11.96 -0.57
C PRO A 218 -10.72 -11.61 -2.06
N ARG A 219 -10.03 -12.39 -2.88
CA ARG A 219 -9.98 -12.17 -4.34
C ARG A 219 -11.34 -12.16 -5.05
N TYR A 220 -12.31 -12.89 -4.52
CA TYR A 220 -13.66 -12.98 -5.09
C TYR A 220 -14.65 -12.12 -4.30
N SER A 221 -14.17 -11.04 -3.68
CA SER A 221 -15.05 -10.02 -3.13
C SER A 221 -15.74 -9.25 -4.26
N GLY A 222 -16.88 -8.63 -3.96
CA GLY A 222 -17.52 -7.71 -4.90
C GLY A 222 -16.63 -6.49 -5.20
N PRO A 223 -17.15 -5.47 -5.90
CA PRO A 223 -16.36 -4.33 -6.34
C PRO A 223 -15.59 -3.66 -5.19
N LEU A 224 -14.26 -3.64 -5.33
CA LEU A 224 -13.30 -2.97 -4.46
C LEU A 224 -12.54 -1.94 -5.29
N GLU A 225 -12.32 -0.74 -4.76
CA GLU A 225 -11.50 0.26 -5.40
C GLU A 225 -10.01 0.14 -5.00
N PRO A 226 -9.05 0.53 -5.85
CA PRO A 226 -7.67 0.67 -5.44
C PRO A 226 -7.53 1.76 -4.37
N ILE A 227 -6.79 1.46 -3.30
CA ILE A 227 -6.55 2.34 -2.14
C ILE A 227 -5.06 2.67 -2.05
N PHE A 228 -4.77 3.91 -1.65
CA PHE A 228 -3.41 4.40 -1.47
C PHE A 228 -3.27 5.01 -0.08
N LEU A 229 -2.35 4.47 0.70
CA LEU A 229 -2.02 4.95 2.03
C LEU A 229 -0.54 5.33 2.08
N HIS A 230 -0.17 6.28 2.94
CA HIS A 230 1.22 6.62 3.20
C HIS A 230 1.46 6.73 4.70
N SER A 231 2.67 6.35 5.12
CA SER A 231 3.09 6.46 6.51
C SER A 231 4.00 7.68 6.72
N THR A 232 3.95 8.29 7.89
CA THR A 232 4.87 9.34 8.35
C THR A 232 5.59 8.91 9.62
N GLY A 233 6.67 9.59 10.00
CA GLY A 233 7.42 9.30 11.23
C GLY A 233 8.77 8.59 10.97
N PRO A 234 9.43 8.13 12.05
CA PRO A 234 10.76 7.52 11.97
C PRO A 234 10.78 6.20 11.20
N LEU A 235 11.94 5.89 10.64
CA LEU A 235 12.20 4.64 9.91
C LEU A 235 12.98 3.66 10.77
N ARG A 236 12.63 2.39 10.65
CA ARG A 236 13.40 1.23 11.12
C ARG A 236 14.08 0.52 9.96
N GLN A 237 15.10 -0.26 10.25
CA GLN A 237 15.78 -1.12 9.29
C GLN A 237 15.33 -2.57 9.49
N HIS A 238 15.05 -3.27 8.38
CA HIS A 238 14.84 -4.70 8.35
C HIS A 238 15.82 -5.35 7.39
N LYS A 239 16.57 -6.34 7.88
CA LYS A 239 17.43 -7.16 7.03
C LYS A 239 16.62 -8.37 6.52
N LYS A 240 16.34 -8.38 5.21
CA LYS A 240 15.70 -9.51 4.53
C LYS A 240 16.59 -10.76 4.64
N GLN A 241 16.02 -11.94 4.42
CA GLN A 241 16.79 -13.19 4.34
C GLN A 241 17.87 -13.17 3.25
N SER A 242 17.66 -12.39 2.17
CA SER A 242 18.65 -12.16 1.12
C SER A 242 19.85 -11.31 1.57
N GLY A 243 19.79 -10.71 2.76
CA GLY A 243 20.79 -9.76 3.26
C GLY A 243 20.50 -8.30 2.89
N LYS A 244 19.56 -8.02 1.96
CA LYS A 244 19.15 -6.65 1.61
C LYS A 244 18.51 -5.96 2.82
N VAL A 245 19.04 -4.79 3.17
CA VAL A 245 18.45 -3.91 4.19
C VAL A 245 17.33 -3.10 3.53
N VAL A 246 16.18 -3.06 4.18
CA VAL A 246 15.02 -2.28 3.74
C VAL A 246 14.59 -1.36 4.88
N TYR A 247 14.26 -0.13 4.54
CA TYR A 247 13.77 0.86 5.49
C TYR A 247 12.24 0.86 5.50
N TYR A 248 11.64 0.80 6.68
CA TYR A 248 10.19 0.72 6.86
C TYR A 248 9.76 1.43 8.14
N ARG A 249 8.49 1.86 8.23
CA ARG A 249 7.94 2.43 9.47
C ARG A 249 7.23 1.36 10.30
N SER A 250 7.19 1.52 11.62
CA SER A 250 6.52 0.58 12.54
C SER A 250 5.49 1.29 13.40
N MET A 251 4.30 0.71 13.57
CA MET A 251 3.27 1.24 14.46
C MET A 251 3.62 1.11 15.95
N GLU A 252 4.69 0.39 16.27
CA GLU A 252 5.27 0.38 17.62
C GLU A 252 5.95 1.71 17.97
N ASP A 253 6.29 2.53 16.96
CA ASP A 253 6.86 3.86 17.18
C ASP A 253 5.73 4.89 17.34
N ALA A 254 5.69 5.58 18.48
CA ALA A 254 4.59 6.50 18.83
C ALA A 254 4.39 7.65 17.82
N ASP A 255 5.45 8.05 17.11
CA ASP A 255 5.42 9.12 16.11
C ASP A 255 5.04 8.63 14.70
N VAL A 256 4.88 7.33 14.51
CA VAL A 256 4.46 6.77 13.22
C VAL A 256 2.95 6.86 13.08
N LYS A 257 2.50 7.38 11.94
CA LYS A 257 1.09 7.52 11.58
C LYS A 257 0.84 7.06 10.17
N LEU A 258 -0.38 6.61 9.90
CA LEU A 258 -0.83 6.13 8.59
C LEU A 258 -2.01 6.98 8.11
N TYR A 259 -1.91 7.49 6.90
CA TYR A 259 -2.92 8.36 6.30
C TYR A 259 -3.37 7.83 4.95
N TRP A 260 -4.61 8.13 4.59
CA TRP A 260 -5.06 7.99 3.21
C TRP A 260 -4.35 9.01 2.33
N THR A 261 -3.67 8.55 1.28
CA THR A 261 -3.06 9.43 0.28
C THR A 261 -4.11 10.04 -0.64
N LEU A 262 -5.16 9.28 -0.93
CA LEU A 262 -6.40 9.79 -1.53
C LEU A 262 -7.55 9.22 -0.71
N PRO A 263 -8.44 10.05 -0.13
CA PRO A 263 -9.60 9.54 0.58
C PRO A 263 -10.46 8.59 -0.27
N PRO A 264 -11.26 7.71 0.35
CA PRO A 264 -12.12 6.77 -0.37
C PRO A 264 -12.99 7.47 -1.42
N GLN A 265 -13.01 6.93 -2.64
CA GLN A 265 -13.82 7.44 -3.74
C GLN A 265 -15.10 6.63 -3.94
N ASP A 266 -15.15 5.43 -3.38
CA ASP A 266 -16.32 4.58 -3.26
C ASP A 266 -16.58 4.30 -1.77
N MET A 267 -17.39 5.15 -1.15
CA MET A 267 -17.79 5.03 0.25
C MET A 267 -19.31 4.94 0.37
N ASP A 268 -19.76 3.99 1.18
CA ASP A 268 -21.13 3.97 1.69
C ASP A 268 -21.21 4.92 2.88
N ALA A 269 -21.55 6.18 2.60
CA ALA A 269 -21.58 7.26 3.56
C ALA A 269 -22.93 7.38 4.30
N LEU A 270 -22.88 7.85 5.55
CA LEU A 270 -24.07 8.15 6.34
C LEU A 270 -24.75 9.45 5.90
N SER A 271 -24.04 10.33 5.19
CA SER A 271 -24.62 11.53 4.59
C SER A 271 -24.00 11.86 3.24
N GLN A 272 -24.79 12.51 2.38
CA GLN A 272 -24.32 13.00 1.08
C GLN A 272 -23.18 14.03 1.23
N GLU A 273 -23.24 14.88 2.26
CA GLU A 273 -22.18 15.85 2.54
C GLU A 273 -20.83 15.15 2.78
N THR A 274 -20.80 14.00 3.45
CA THR A 274 -19.54 13.26 3.61
C THR A 274 -18.97 12.85 2.25
N ASN A 275 -19.80 12.34 1.33
CA ASN A 275 -19.35 11.98 -0.02
C ASN A 275 -18.81 13.21 -0.78
N GLU A 276 -19.50 14.34 -0.71
CA GLU A 276 -19.08 15.60 -1.36
C GLU A 276 -17.75 16.14 -0.81
N GLN A 277 -17.40 15.84 0.45
CA GLN A 277 -16.13 16.23 1.05
C GLN A 277 -14.93 15.37 0.62
N LEU A 278 -15.17 14.11 0.22
CA LEU A 278 -14.11 13.14 -0.07
C LEU A 278 -13.91 12.90 -1.56
N GLN A 279 -14.98 12.99 -2.35
CA GLN A 279 -14.94 12.64 -3.75
C GLN A 279 -14.26 13.71 -4.59
N ILE A 280 -13.34 13.25 -5.45
CA ILE A 280 -12.79 14.06 -6.53
C ILE A 280 -13.57 13.81 -7.82
N SER A 281 -13.39 14.70 -8.79
CA SER A 281 -13.99 14.57 -10.12
C SER A 281 -13.72 13.18 -10.72
N GLU A 282 -14.79 12.50 -11.16
CA GLU A 282 -14.73 11.14 -11.69
C GLU A 282 -13.82 11.04 -12.92
N ASP A 283 -13.81 12.07 -13.75
CA ASP A 283 -13.06 12.15 -15.01
C ASP A 283 -11.55 12.04 -14.79
N TYR A 284 -11.03 12.54 -13.66
CA TYR A 284 -9.60 12.56 -13.35
C TYR A 284 -9.22 11.60 -12.21
N ARG A 285 -10.19 10.86 -11.66
CA ARG A 285 -9.97 9.95 -10.52
C ARG A 285 -8.90 8.90 -10.83
N ASN A 286 -9.00 8.26 -11.99
CA ASN A 286 -8.04 7.22 -12.39
C ASN A 286 -6.65 7.80 -12.65
N GLU A 287 -6.58 9.02 -13.19
CA GLU A 287 -5.31 9.71 -13.44
C GLU A 287 -4.63 10.12 -12.13
N ALA A 288 -5.39 10.64 -11.15
CA ALA A 288 -4.88 10.93 -9.82
C ALA A 288 -4.34 9.67 -9.13
N LYS A 289 -5.11 8.57 -9.16
CA LYS A 289 -4.70 7.27 -8.60
C LYS A 289 -3.42 6.75 -9.26
N LEU A 290 -3.29 6.88 -10.58
CA LEU A 290 -2.09 6.47 -11.30
C LEU A 290 -0.86 7.27 -10.86
N VAL A 291 -0.97 8.60 -10.79
CA VAL A 291 0.14 9.47 -10.37
C VAL A 291 0.54 9.19 -8.92
N ILE A 292 -0.43 9.03 -8.02
CA ILE A 292 -0.17 8.68 -6.61
C ILE A 292 0.58 7.35 -6.51
N ARG A 293 0.11 6.31 -7.22
CA ARG A 293 0.80 5.01 -7.30
C ARG A 293 2.26 5.21 -7.69
N GLN A 294 2.52 5.95 -8.76
CA GLN A 294 3.87 6.18 -9.28
C GLN A 294 4.75 6.88 -8.26
N LEU A 295 4.27 7.96 -7.65
CA LEU A 295 5.03 8.70 -6.64
C LEU A 295 5.36 7.84 -5.42
N GLN A 296 4.42 7.07 -4.89
CA GLN A 296 4.66 6.20 -3.73
C GLN A 296 5.62 5.05 -4.04
N CYS A 297 5.52 4.46 -5.25
CA CYS A 297 6.49 3.47 -5.71
C CYS A 297 7.90 4.07 -5.84
N LEU A 298 8.00 5.30 -6.38
CA LEU A 298 9.27 6.02 -6.50
C LEU A 298 9.86 6.35 -5.12
N GLU A 299 9.05 6.78 -4.15
CA GLU A 299 9.51 6.96 -2.78
C GLU A 299 10.15 5.67 -2.23
N TRP A 300 9.48 4.53 -2.42
CA TRP A 300 9.99 3.23 -1.99
C TRP A 300 11.31 2.88 -2.68
N LEU A 301 11.39 3.07 -4.01
CA LEU A 301 12.59 2.85 -4.82
C LEU A 301 13.75 3.68 -4.26
N PHE A 302 13.59 5.01 -4.21
CA PHE A 302 14.65 5.90 -3.75
C PHE A 302 15.03 5.67 -2.30
N ARG A 303 14.09 5.30 -1.42
CA ARG A 303 14.39 4.99 -0.03
C ARG A 303 15.27 3.74 0.13
N ASN A 304 15.21 2.81 -0.81
CA ASN A 304 15.92 1.53 -0.74
C ASN A 304 17.05 1.39 -1.78
N ALA A 305 17.25 2.39 -2.62
CA ALA A 305 18.37 2.49 -3.55
C ALA A 305 19.67 2.76 -2.78
N VAL A 306 20.76 2.12 -3.24
CA VAL A 306 22.09 2.31 -2.67
C VAL A 306 22.83 3.35 -3.51
N LEU A 307 23.04 4.53 -2.93
CA LEU A 307 23.76 5.64 -3.57
C LEU A 307 25.06 5.95 -2.81
N PRO A 308 26.12 6.42 -3.52
CA PRO A 308 27.32 6.94 -2.89
C PRO A 308 27.00 7.99 -1.81
N SER A 309 27.79 8.02 -0.73
CA SER A 309 27.55 8.87 0.44
C SER A 309 27.41 10.36 0.11
N GLN A 310 28.16 10.83 -0.90
CA GLN A 310 28.11 12.22 -1.37
C GLN A 310 26.74 12.65 -1.92
N TYR A 311 25.87 11.71 -2.29
CA TYR A 311 24.53 11.99 -2.84
C TYR A 311 23.39 11.76 -1.84
N GLN A 312 23.68 11.42 -0.58
CA GLN A 312 22.66 11.13 0.44
C GLN A 312 21.76 12.33 0.75
N ALA A 313 22.31 13.56 0.69
CA ALA A 313 21.53 14.78 0.85
C ALA A 313 20.51 14.95 -0.28
N TYR A 314 20.93 14.74 -1.54
CA TYR A 314 20.04 14.77 -2.71
C TYR A 314 18.95 13.69 -2.61
N GLN A 315 19.32 12.46 -2.22
CA GLN A 315 18.37 11.36 -2.03
C GLN A 315 17.30 11.73 -0.99
N THR A 316 17.71 12.31 0.14
CA THR A 316 16.79 12.72 1.21
C THR A 316 15.85 13.84 0.74
N SER A 317 16.39 14.87 0.07
CA SER A 317 15.59 15.97 -0.49
C SER A 317 14.62 15.49 -1.56
N LEU A 318 15.05 14.57 -2.43
CA LEU A 318 14.21 13.99 -3.47
C LEU A 318 13.05 13.19 -2.87
N ILE A 319 13.32 12.34 -1.87
CA ILE A 319 12.29 11.58 -1.16
C ILE A 319 11.27 12.53 -0.52
N LYS A 320 11.73 13.64 0.06
CA LYS A 320 10.85 14.66 0.62
C LYS A 320 9.98 15.30 -0.47
N GLN A 321 10.57 15.68 -1.61
CA GLN A 321 9.84 16.28 -2.72
C GLN A 321 8.78 15.32 -3.30
N ILE A 322 9.12 14.04 -3.48
CA ILE A 322 8.18 12.98 -3.87
C ILE A 322 7.01 12.90 -2.88
N THR A 323 7.33 12.93 -1.57
CA THR A 323 6.32 12.90 -0.50
C THR A 323 5.38 14.09 -0.59
N ASP A 324 5.93 15.30 -0.72
CA ASP A 324 5.15 16.53 -0.82
C ASP A 324 4.19 16.49 -2.03
N TYR A 325 4.60 15.89 -3.16
CA TYR A 325 3.77 15.75 -4.35
C TYR A 325 2.56 14.83 -4.16
N TYR A 326 2.68 13.70 -3.47
CA TYR A 326 1.51 12.84 -3.23
C TYR A 326 0.71 13.28 -1.99
N ASP A 327 1.35 13.95 -1.02
CA ASP A 327 0.71 14.33 0.24
C ASP A 327 -0.41 15.35 0.02
N VAL A 328 -0.30 16.18 -1.02
CA VAL A 328 -1.31 17.16 -1.38
C VAL A 328 -2.69 16.53 -1.66
N PHE A 329 -2.73 15.27 -2.10
CA PHE A 329 -3.97 14.54 -2.38
C PHE A 329 -4.66 14.02 -1.11
N SER A 330 -3.94 13.95 0.01
CA SER A 330 -4.47 13.40 1.28
C SER A 330 -5.42 14.34 2.02
N GLN A 331 -5.48 15.59 1.57
CA GLN A 331 -6.22 16.66 2.23
C GLN A 331 -7.72 16.54 1.91
N VAL A 332 -8.51 16.21 2.92
CA VAL A 332 -9.97 16.32 2.89
C VAL A 332 -10.31 17.79 2.79
N ARG A 333 -11.00 18.18 1.73
CA ARG A 333 -11.42 19.56 1.49
C ARG A 333 -12.83 19.54 0.93
N LYS A 334 -13.70 20.38 1.48
CA LYS A 334 -14.99 20.65 0.85
C LYS A 334 -14.71 21.31 -0.49
N ILE A 335 -14.89 20.56 -1.57
CA ILE A 335 -14.89 21.15 -2.90
C ILE A 335 -16.17 21.95 -2.95
N ASN A 336 -16.07 23.28 -2.98
CA ASN A 336 -17.21 24.14 -3.26
C ASN A 336 -17.60 23.91 -4.73
N SER A 337 -18.30 22.81 -4.99
CA SER A 337 -19.09 22.64 -6.19
C SER A 337 -20.41 23.35 -5.94
N GLU A 338 -20.53 24.60 -6.40
CA GLU A 338 -21.83 24.96 -6.95
C GLU A 338 -22.17 23.88 -7.98
N PRO A 339 -23.40 23.33 -7.99
CA PRO A 339 -23.76 22.29 -8.92
C PRO A 339 -23.47 22.82 -10.32
N ALA A 340 -22.52 22.19 -11.02
CA ALA A 340 -22.35 22.45 -12.44
C ALA A 340 -23.70 22.12 -13.07
N ILE A 341 -24.39 23.18 -13.47
CA ILE A 341 -25.68 23.17 -14.13
C ILE A 341 -25.69 22.02 -15.13
N GLU A 342 -26.77 21.22 -15.03
CA GLU A 342 -27.25 20.11 -15.88
C GLU A 342 -26.40 19.68 -17.07
N LYS A 343 -26.37 18.37 -17.36
CA LYS A 343 -25.87 17.73 -18.59
C LYS A 343 -26.04 18.59 -19.86
N ASN A 344 -25.10 19.52 -20.08
CA ASN A 344 -25.11 20.44 -21.20
C ASN A 344 -23.85 20.18 -22.03
N TRP A 345 -23.96 20.35 -23.34
CA TRP A 345 -22.87 20.26 -24.31
C TRP A 345 -21.62 21.05 -23.90
N THR A 346 -21.77 22.16 -23.17
CA THR A 346 -20.66 22.95 -22.61
C THR A 346 -19.78 22.16 -21.65
N ASN A 347 -20.33 21.30 -20.78
CA ASN A 347 -19.54 20.43 -19.90
C ASN A 347 -18.75 19.38 -20.69
N TYR A 348 -19.30 18.87 -21.79
CA TYR A 348 -18.58 17.99 -22.70
C TYR A 348 -17.44 18.73 -23.42
N PHE A 349 -17.66 19.98 -23.85
CA PHE A 349 -16.61 20.82 -24.42
C PHE A 349 -15.49 21.18 -23.42
N TYR A 350 -15.81 21.45 -22.16
CA TYR A 350 -14.79 21.68 -21.13
C TYR A 350 -13.96 20.42 -20.86
N PHE A 351 -14.60 19.26 -20.78
CA PHE A 351 -13.92 17.97 -20.68
C PHE A 351 -13.00 17.71 -21.89
N LEU A 352 -13.50 17.90 -23.11
CA LEU A 352 -12.70 17.71 -24.33
C LEU A 352 -11.47 18.63 -24.41
N ASN A 353 -11.55 19.82 -23.81
CA ASN A 353 -10.45 20.78 -23.77
C ASN A 353 -9.63 20.72 -22.46
N SER A 354 -9.88 19.74 -21.58
CA SER A 354 -9.24 19.62 -20.26
C SER A 354 -9.32 20.91 -19.42
N MET A 355 -10.40 21.67 -19.55
CA MET A 355 -10.62 22.91 -18.81
C MET A 355 -11.35 22.62 -17.49
N PRO A 356 -10.87 23.15 -16.35
CA PRO A 356 -11.47 22.87 -15.05
C PRO A 356 -12.87 23.48 -14.91
N ARG A 357 -13.85 22.68 -14.46
CA ARG A 357 -15.23 23.13 -14.23
C ARG A 357 -15.43 23.88 -12.92
N ASN A 358 -14.58 23.65 -11.92
CA ASN A 358 -14.64 24.32 -10.62
C ASN A 358 -13.24 24.43 -9.97
N GLN A 359 -13.17 25.08 -8.81
CA GLN A 359 -11.90 25.28 -8.09
C GLN A 359 -11.24 23.98 -7.63
N GLY A 360 -12.03 22.97 -7.21
CA GLY A 360 -11.50 21.67 -6.81
C GLY A 360 -10.88 20.92 -7.99
N GLU A 361 -11.54 20.93 -9.14
CA GLU A 361 -11.00 20.36 -10.37
C GLU A 361 -9.75 21.08 -10.85
N ARG A 362 -9.71 22.42 -10.77
CA ARG A 362 -8.51 23.20 -11.10
C ARG A 362 -7.33 22.82 -10.20
N PHE A 363 -7.57 22.65 -8.90
CA PHE A 363 -6.54 22.23 -7.95
C PHE A 363 -6.05 20.81 -8.26
N LEU A 364 -6.98 19.88 -8.49
CA LEU A 364 -6.68 18.49 -8.83
C LEU A 364 -5.84 18.39 -10.11
N LEU A 365 -6.27 19.03 -11.20
CA LEU A 365 -5.56 19.05 -12.47
C LEU A 365 -4.17 19.65 -12.33
N LYS A 366 -4.03 20.76 -11.59
CA LYS A 366 -2.72 21.35 -11.32
C LYS A 366 -1.79 20.35 -10.63
N ASN A 367 -2.25 19.68 -9.57
CA ASN A 367 -1.42 18.72 -8.84
C ASN A 367 -1.04 17.52 -9.70
N ILE A 368 -1.99 16.99 -10.49
CA ILE A 368 -1.73 15.92 -11.45
C ILE A 368 -0.67 16.35 -12.48
N GLN A 369 -0.82 17.54 -13.08
CA GLN A 369 0.13 18.06 -14.07
C GLN A 369 1.52 18.28 -13.49
N GLN A 370 1.61 18.87 -12.30
CA GLN A 370 2.90 19.12 -11.64
C GLN A 370 3.60 17.81 -11.29
N ALA A 371 2.88 16.84 -10.76
CA ALA A 371 3.43 15.52 -10.45
C ALA A 371 3.86 14.76 -11.72
N LYS A 372 3.09 14.82 -12.80
CA LYS A 372 3.47 14.24 -14.10
C LYS A 372 4.73 14.87 -14.68
N LEU A 373 4.84 16.20 -14.61
CA LEU A 373 6.04 16.92 -15.05
C LEU A 373 7.25 16.47 -14.23
N PHE A 374 7.12 16.43 -12.91
CA PHE A 374 8.17 15.97 -12.01
C PHE A 374 8.61 14.53 -12.32
N ILE A 375 7.66 13.60 -12.45
CA ILE A 375 7.94 12.21 -12.84
C ILE A 375 8.69 12.16 -14.19
N ASN A 376 8.28 12.97 -15.16
CA ASN A 376 8.98 13.05 -16.44
C ASN A 376 10.41 13.60 -16.27
N THR A 377 10.62 14.59 -15.41
CA THR A 377 11.97 15.10 -15.09
C THR A 377 12.86 14.02 -14.50
N LEU A 378 12.35 13.18 -13.58
CA LEU A 378 13.11 12.05 -13.03
C LEU A 378 13.52 11.05 -14.12
N TYR A 379 12.62 10.78 -15.07
CA TYR A 379 12.92 9.94 -16.22
C TYR A 379 14.01 10.56 -17.11
N MET A 380 13.89 11.85 -17.47
CA MET A 380 14.89 12.53 -18.31
C MET A 380 16.24 12.55 -17.60
N ALA A 381 16.29 12.87 -16.31
CA ALA A 381 17.53 12.89 -15.55
C ALA A 381 18.23 11.51 -15.51
N ALA A 382 17.46 10.42 -15.41
CA ALA A 382 17.99 9.06 -15.41
C ALA A 382 18.52 8.60 -16.78
N VAL A 383 17.84 8.96 -17.87
CA VAL A 383 18.17 8.54 -19.25
C VAL A 383 19.25 9.43 -19.87
N ASP A 384 19.15 10.75 -19.68
CA ASP A 384 20.10 11.73 -20.22
C ASP A 384 21.37 11.85 -19.36
N ASN A 385 21.49 11.06 -18.29
CA ASN A 385 22.61 11.06 -17.33
C ASN A 385 22.99 12.47 -16.84
N TRP A 386 22.03 13.18 -16.24
CA TRP A 386 22.30 14.50 -15.66
C TRP A 386 23.46 14.45 -14.67
N LYS A 387 24.38 15.42 -14.78
CA LYS A 387 25.58 15.48 -13.95
C LYS A 387 25.38 16.44 -12.78
N ILE A 388 25.77 16.00 -11.59
CA ILE A 388 25.86 16.85 -10.40
C ILE A 388 27.30 17.40 -10.31
N ASP A 389 27.44 18.73 -10.33
CA ASP A 389 28.70 19.40 -10.00
C ASP A 389 28.80 19.59 -8.48
N LEU A 390 29.69 18.85 -7.82
CA LEU A 390 29.85 18.92 -6.36
C LEU A 390 30.36 20.29 -5.86
N ASN A 391 30.84 21.16 -6.76
CA ASN A 391 31.22 22.53 -6.42
C ASN A 391 30.02 23.50 -6.40
N CYS A 392 28.88 23.07 -6.93
CA CYS A 392 27.65 23.86 -6.96
C CYS A 392 26.68 23.39 -5.86
N PRO A 393 25.94 24.33 -5.24
CA PRO A 393 24.94 23.96 -4.25
C PRO A 393 23.80 23.16 -4.87
N MET A 394 23.16 22.32 -4.07
CA MET A 394 21.89 21.68 -4.42
C MET A 394 20.77 22.74 -4.41
N GLU A 395 19.83 22.65 -5.35
CA GLU A 395 18.60 23.44 -5.31
C GLU A 395 17.91 23.32 -3.94
N ASN A 396 17.46 24.45 -3.39
CA ASN A 396 16.88 24.57 -2.04
C ASN A 396 17.86 24.36 -0.86
N SER A 397 19.17 24.39 -1.08
CA SER A 397 20.15 24.52 0.01
C SER A 397 20.06 25.91 0.67
N GLU A 398 20.17 25.97 2.00
CA GLU A 398 20.19 27.23 2.78
C GLU A 398 21.25 28.23 2.26
N LEU A 399 22.35 27.73 1.68
CA LEU A 399 23.42 28.52 1.05
C LEU A 399 22.95 29.39 -0.13
N ILE A 400 21.90 28.98 -0.86
CA ILE A 400 21.34 29.76 -1.96
C ILE A 400 20.53 30.94 -1.41
N THR A 401 19.83 30.73 -0.29
CA THR A 401 18.98 31.76 0.35
C THR A 401 19.83 32.88 0.95
N GLU A 402 21.01 32.58 1.49
CA GLU A 402 21.94 33.59 2.04
C GLU A 402 22.70 34.36 0.94
N GLN A 403 23.08 33.71 -0.16
CA GLN A 403 23.79 34.37 -1.27
C GLN A 403 22.90 35.33 -2.07
N LEU A 404 21.57 35.13 -2.06
CA LEU A 404 20.60 36.03 -2.69
C LEU A 404 20.29 37.28 -1.85
N SER A 405 20.57 37.28 -0.54
CA SER A 405 20.37 38.47 0.31
C SER A 405 21.50 39.52 0.21
N ASP A 406 22.70 39.13 -0.24
CA ASP A 406 23.87 40.03 -0.28
C ASP A 406 24.33 40.45 -1.69
N ALA A 407 23.78 39.86 -2.76
CA ALA A 407 24.25 40.13 -4.12
C ALA A 407 23.43 41.21 -4.84
N THR A 408 23.95 42.44 -4.82
CA THR A 408 23.64 43.44 -5.85
C THR A 408 24.32 43.05 -7.16
N GLY A 409 23.56 42.54 -8.13
CA GLY A 409 24.00 42.42 -9.53
C GLY A 409 24.43 41.01 -9.98
N ASP A 410 23.53 40.39 -10.74
CA ASP A 410 23.82 39.60 -11.96
C ASP A 410 24.89 38.48 -11.88
N VAL A 411 24.71 37.54 -10.96
CA VAL A 411 25.23 36.17 -11.11
C VAL A 411 24.06 35.22 -10.89
N SER A 412 23.55 34.61 -11.96
CA SER A 412 22.65 33.46 -11.83
C SER A 412 23.46 32.32 -11.18
N SER A 413 23.42 32.24 -9.85
CA SER A 413 24.05 31.16 -9.10
C SER A 413 23.46 29.84 -9.59
N TYR A 414 24.25 29.12 -10.37
CA TYR A 414 23.87 27.82 -10.90
C TYR A 414 23.76 26.83 -9.73
N ALA A 415 22.63 26.14 -9.63
CA ALA A 415 22.36 25.13 -8.62
C ALA A 415 22.07 23.79 -9.29
N ASN A 416 22.49 22.70 -8.65
CA ASN A 416 22.19 21.36 -9.15
C ASN A 416 20.74 21.00 -8.87
N PRO A 417 19.97 20.54 -9.88
CA PRO A 417 18.62 20.06 -9.66
C PRO A 417 18.62 18.81 -8.79
N ILE A 418 17.66 18.72 -7.87
CA ILE A 418 17.54 17.59 -6.93
C ILE A 418 17.36 16.28 -7.71
N GLU A 419 16.63 16.32 -8.82
CA GLU A 419 16.31 15.21 -9.70
C GLU A 419 17.55 14.61 -10.38
N ALA A 420 18.68 15.33 -10.49
CA ALA A 420 19.90 14.80 -11.11
C ALA A 420 20.44 13.55 -10.38
N VAL A 421 20.09 13.35 -9.11
CA VAL A 421 20.50 12.15 -8.35
C VAL A 421 19.99 10.85 -8.97
N THR A 422 18.91 10.90 -9.75
CA THR A 422 18.37 9.74 -10.49
C THR A 422 19.37 9.15 -11.50
N ALA A 423 20.27 9.97 -12.05
CA ALA A 423 21.32 9.53 -12.96
C ALA A 423 22.33 8.56 -12.30
N TYR A 424 22.41 8.57 -10.97
CA TYR A 424 23.38 7.80 -10.17
C TYR A 424 22.79 6.52 -9.58
N LEU A 425 21.53 6.20 -9.87
CA LEU A 425 20.92 4.91 -9.55
C LEU A 425 21.65 3.76 -10.28
N SER A 426 21.58 2.55 -9.70
CA SER A 426 22.02 1.33 -10.39
C SER A 426 21.21 1.10 -11.67
N THR A 427 21.74 0.32 -12.61
CA THR A 427 21.02 -0.01 -13.85
C THR A 427 19.67 -0.68 -13.54
N GLU A 428 19.64 -1.58 -12.56
CA GLU A 428 18.43 -2.26 -12.11
C GLU A 428 17.42 -1.26 -11.54
N ASP A 429 17.85 -0.32 -10.69
CA ASP A 429 16.97 0.70 -10.12
C ASP A 429 16.47 1.68 -11.19
N LYS A 430 17.27 2.00 -12.23
CA LYS A 430 16.83 2.81 -13.38
C LYS A 430 15.77 2.08 -14.22
N GLN A 431 15.93 0.77 -14.42
CA GLN A 431 14.91 -0.06 -15.07
C GLN A 431 13.62 -0.12 -14.25
N GLU A 432 13.71 -0.29 -12.93
CA GLU A 432 12.57 -0.27 -12.03
C GLU A 432 11.87 1.11 -12.01
N LEU A 433 12.63 2.21 -11.96
CA LEU A 433 12.11 3.57 -12.13
C LEU A 433 11.31 3.72 -13.42
N CYS A 434 11.86 3.29 -14.56
CA CYS A 434 11.18 3.38 -15.84
C CYS A 434 9.90 2.52 -15.86
N ALA A 435 9.95 1.31 -15.30
CA ALA A 435 8.79 0.43 -15.19
C ALA A 435 7.67 1.05 -14.34
N ILE A 436 7.99 1.69 -13.21
CA ILE A 436 7.02 2.44 -12.38
C ILE A 436 6.33 3.52 -13.21
N ILE A 437 7.10 4.27 -14.01
CA ILE A 437 6.58 5.37 -14.84
C ILE A 437 5.79 4.87 -16.06
N GLY A 438 5.92 3.59 -16.41
CA GLY A 438 5.31 3.00 -17.61
C GLY A 438 6.11 3.27 -18.88
N ARG A 439 7.44 3.39 -18.76
CA ARG A 439 8.38 3.59 -19.87
C ARG A 439 9.46 2.51 -19.88
N THR A 440 10.19 2.41 -20.98
CA THR A 440 11.37 1.54 -21.10
C THR A 440 12.63 2.35 -20.82
N TYR A 441 13.57 1.77 -20.08
CA TYR A 441 14.88 2.38 -19.90
C TYR A 441 15.68 2.29 -21.20
N ALA A 442 16.07 3.44 -21.76
CA ALA A 442 17.00 3.50 -22.86
C ALA A 442 18.42 3.60 -22.29
N HIS A 443 19.29 2.65 -22.65
CA HIS A 443 20.69 2.77 -22.30
C HIS A 443 21.27 3.98 -23.04
N PRO A 444 22.02 4.85 -22.35
CA PRO A 444 22.72 5.93 -23.01
C PRO A 444 23.76 5.31 -23.93
N ASP A 445 23.70 5.61 -25.23
CA ASP A 445 24.70 5.15 -26.19
C ASP A 445 26.07 5.68 -25.73
N THR A 446 26.94 4.77 -25.31
CA THR A 446 28.36 5.07 -25.11
C THR A 446 29.03 5.10 -26.48
N GLU A 447 28.72 6.11 -27.29
CA GLU A 447 29.45 6.42 -28.52
C GLU A 447 29.93 7.88 -28.44
N TYR A 448 30.96 8.08 -27.62
CA TYR A 448 32.00 9.05 -27.93
C TYR A 448 33.30 8.26 -27.93
N ASP A 449 33.57 7.58 -29.05
CA ASP A 449 34.94 7.19 -29.37
C ASP A 449 35.74 8.48 -29.56
N GLU A 450 36.59 8.78 -28.59
CA GLU A 450 37.74 9.65 -28.80
C GLU A 450 38.67 8.98 -29.83
N ASP A 451 39.16 9.80 -30.76
CA ASP A 451 40.26 9.59 -31.71
C ASP A 451 40.02 8.71 -32.95
N SER A 452 39.78 9.36 -34.09
CA SER A 452 40.92 9.66 -34.97
C SER A 452 40.53 10.63 -36.08
N ASP A 453 41.39 11.63 -36.23
CA ASP A 453 41.36 12.63 -37.28
C ASP A 453 41.18 12.01 -38.68
N THR A 454 40.33 12.71 -39.43
CA THR A 454 40.43 12.94 -40.87
C THR A 454 41.79 12.55 -41.47
N ASP A 455 41.82 11.80 -42.56
CA ASP A 455 41.49 12.28 -43.89
C ASP A 455 41.62 11.20 -44.97
N VAL A 456 40.84 11.40 -46.02
CA VAL A 456 40.91 10.88 -47.40
C VAL A 456 40.47 9.43 -47.71
N GLY A 457 39.33 9.35 -48.40
CA GLY A 457 39.43 8.90 -49.81
C GLY A 457 38.48 7.83 -50.34
N ILE A 458 37.22 8.21 -50.56
CA ILE A 458 36.47 8.06 -51.82
C ILE A 458 36.13 6.64 -52.38
N ALA A 459 34.82 6.49 -52.57
CA ALA A 459 34.06 5.89 -53.69
C ALA A 459 33.52 4.45 -53.61
N ASP A 460 32.19 4.43 -53.80
CA ASP A 460 31.41 3.57 -54.68
C ASP A 460 31.35 2.06 -54.37
N SER A 461 30.18 1.59 -53.92
CA SER A 461 29.08 1.28 -54.84
C SER A 461 27.98 0.46 -54.17
N CYS A 462 26.78 0.60 -54.73
CA CYS A 462 25.51 -0.04 -54.43
C CYS A 462 25.54 -1.55 -54.10
N ILE A 463 24.56 -2.04 -53.34
CA ILE A 463 23.40 -2.79 -53.88
C ILE A 463 22.39 -3.15 -52.79
N VAL A 464 21.13 -3.04 -53.21
CA VAL A 464 19.84 -3.34 -52.62
C VAL A 464 19.63 -4.83 -52.31
N ARG A 465 19.13 -5.14 -51.11
CA ARG A 465 17.83 -5.81 -50.89
C ARG A 465 17.41 -5.79 -49.43
#